data_AF-Q3XXA9-F1
#
_entry.id   AF-Q3XXA9-F1
#
_cell.length_a   1.000
_cell.length_b   1.000
_cell.length_c   1.000
_cell.angle_alpha   90.00
_cell.angle_beta   90.00
_cell.angle_gamma   90.00
#
_symmetry.space_group_name_H-M   'P 1'
#
loop_
_entity.id
_entity.type
_entity.pdbx_description
1 polymer ?
#
loop_
_entity_poly.entity_id
_entity_poly.type
_entity_poly.pdbx_seq_one_letter_code
_entity_poly.pdbx_strand_id
1 'polypeptide(L)'
;MATVKVSRTTSCSRAINYAEPRATIKTGINCDVDYAKSEMKQIRMLYGKDDRVQAHLLIQSFRPGEITAEKANQLGAEYAKKIAPDHQIAIYTHTDKDHIHNHIVINSVNLETGKKFQAHGQAFLNKCYDLNDEICLAHNLPITERGKKPEKRTMSEIKLKEKNEPVWKDEIRIAIDQTMKNKKTRTYDQFCNSLKTLGIHCFNRGKNFTYELIHKKKKVRSNRLGKDYEKETILHELDRRERTYNQQRTNELRRARASIRETAEEVRREQRTLTPEQPEIRPARRNHEQHVERGTDHQQELSL
;
A
#
# COMPACT_ATOMS: atom_id res chain seq x y z
N MET A 1 -6.68 -15.87 14.50
CA MET A 1 -6.86 -15.15 13.24
C MET A 1 -6.87 -16.15 12.11
N ALA A 2 -8.07 -16.45 11.62
CA ALA A 2 -8.21 -17.24 10.41
C ALA A 2 -7.75 -16.43 9.18
N THR A 3 -7.09 -17.10 8.25
CA THR A 3 -6.68 -16.52 6.96
C THR A 3 -7.12 -17.43 5.83
N VAL A 4 -7.44 -16.84 4.67
CA VAL A 4 -7.88 -17.59 3.49
C VAL A 4 -6.96 -17.35 2.32
N LYS A 5 -6.61 -18.42 1.60
CA LYS A 5 -5.94 -18.37 0.32
C LYS A 5 -6.82 -19.01 -0.75
N VAL A 6 -7.03 -18.29 -1.84
CA VAL A 6 -7.83 -18.75 -2.99
C VAL A 6 -6.91 -19.09 -4.16
N SER A 7 -7.16 -20.22 -4.82
CA SER A 7 -6.48 -20.58 -6.06
C SER A 7 -7.35 -21.47 -6.95
N ARG A 8 -6.87 -21.77 -8.16
CA ARG A 8 -7.54 -22.63 -9.15
C ARG A 8 -6.56 -23.69 -9.65
N THR A 9 -7.08 -24.84 -10.02
CA THR A 9 -6.28 -25.95 -10.56
C THR A 9 -6.86 -26.47 -11.86
N THR A 10 -5.97 -26.91 -12.75
CA THR A 10 -6.34 -27.64 -13.96
C THR A 10 -6.45 -29.15 -13.75
N SER A 11 -6.12 -29.63 -12.57
CA SER A 11 -6.30 -31.02 -12.17
C SER A 11 -6.96 -31.08 -10.80
N CYS A 12 -8.25 -31.43 -10.78
CA CYS A 12 -8.99 -31.61 -9.53
C CYS A 12 -8.41 -32.80 -8.75
N SER A 13 -8.13 -33.92 -9.43
CA SER A 13 -7.54 -35.11 -8.83
C SER A 13 -6.19 -34.84 -8.17
N ARG A 14 -5.33 -34.02 -8.77
CA ARG A 14 -4.04 -33.65 -8.16
C ARG A 14 -4.22 -32.87 -6.86
N ALA A 15 -5.22 -32.00 -6.79
CA ALA A 15 -5.50 -31.23 -5.59
C ALA A 15 -6.01 -32.13 -4.45
N ILE A 16 -6.90 -33.06 -4.78
CA ILE A 16 -7.40 -34.07 -3.82
C ILE A 16 -6.26 -34.97 -3.34
N ASN A 17 -5.47 -35.55 -4.26
CA ASN A 17 -4.33 -36.40 -3.92
C ASN A 17 -3.28 -35.69 -3.04
N TYR A 18 -3.17 -34.37 -3.14
CA TYR A 18 -2.28 -33.59 -2.28
C TYR A 18 -2.84 -33.44 -0.86
N ALA A 19 -4.14 -33.18 -0.75
CA ALA A 19 -4.81 -32.87 0.50
C ALA A 19 -5.20 -34.13 1.29
N GLU A 20 -5.82 -35.10 0.65
CA GLU A 20 -6.45 -36.24 1.31
C GLU A 20 -5.52 -37.06 2.23
N PRO A 21 -4.27 -37.43 1.83
CA PRO A 21 -3.45 -38.33 2.65
C PRO A 21 -2.98 -37.74 3.99
N ARG A 22 -3.07 -36.42 4.15
CA ARG A 22 -2.65 -35.69 5.37
C ARG A 22 -3.84 -35.27 6.22
N ALA A 23 -5.06 -35.60 5.79
CA ALA A 23 -6.27 -35.17 6.45
C ALA A 23 -6.51 -35.99 7.72
N THR A 24 -6.68 -35.30 8.84
CA THR A 24 -7.18 -35.91 10.08
C THR A 24 -8.69 -36.06 10.06
N ILE A 25 -9.38 -35.08 9.44
CA ILE A 25 -10.83 -35.09 9.28
C ILE A 25 -11.16 -34.76 7.84
N LYS A 26 -12.11 -35.51 7.28
CA LYS A 26 -12.61 -35.36 5.91
C LYS A 26 -14.11 -35.09 5.95
N THR A 27 -14.57 -34.17 5.11
CA THR A 27 -16.01 -33.89 4.93
C THR A 27 -16.32 -33.64 3.47
N GLY A 28 -17.40 -34.25 2.98
CA GLY A 28 -17.94 -34.04 1.64
C GLY A 28 -19.24 -33.24 1.70
N ILE A 29 -19.45 -32.34 0.75
CA ILE A 29 -20.70 -31.62 0.53
C ILE A 29 -21.12 -31.89 -0.91
N ASN A 30 -22.33 -32.44 -1.08
CA ASN A 30 -22.87 -32.90 -2.36
C ASN A 30 -21.98 -33.93 -3.08
N CYS A 31 -21.06 -34.56 -2.37
CA CYS A 31 -20.26 -35.69 -2.82
C CYS A 31 -19.86 -36.53 -1.62
N ASP A 32 -19.63 -37.82 -1.84
CA ASP A 32 -18.92 -38.64 -0.87
C ASP A 32 -17.45 -38.21 -0.87
N VAL A 33 -16.89 -37.94 0.31
CA VAL A 33 -15.52 -37.43 0.42
C VAL A 33 -14.47 -38.47 0.01
N ASP A 34 -14.72 -39.75 0.26
CA ASP A 34 -13.79 -40.82 -0.10
C ASP A 34 -13.82 -41.14 -1.60
N TYR A 35 -14.92 -40.79 -2.28
CA TYR A 35 -15.09 -40.91 -3.74
C TYR A 35 -15.05 -39.55 -4.47
N ALA A 36 -14.68 -38.47 -3.79
CA ALA A 36 -14.74 -37.11 -4.32
C ALA A 36 -14.00 -36.97 -5.67
N LYS A 37 -12.88 -37.66 -5.83
CA LYS A 37 -12.09 -37.64 -7.08
C LYS A 37 -12.87 -38.16 -8.28
N SER A 38 -13.55 -39.31 -8.13
CA SER A 38 -14.34 -39.93 -9.19
C SER A 38 -15.63 -39.17 -9.43
N GLU A 39 -16.38 -38.84 -8.38
CA GLU A 39 -17.68 -38.16 -8.51
C GLU A 39 -17.53 -36.77 -9.13
N MET A 40 -16.55 -35.99 -8.67
CA MET A 40 -16.31 -34.67 -9.26
C MET A 40 -15.91 -34.75 -10.73
N LYS A 41 -15.16 -35.79 -11.12
CA LYS A 41 -14.80 -36.02 -12.53
C LYS A 41 -16.01 -36.42 -13.36
N GLN A 42 -16.86 -37.30 -12.84
CA GLN A 42 -18.08 -37.74 -13.54
C GLN A 42 -18.99 -36.56 -13.87
N ILE A 43 -19.24 -35.66 -12.91
CA ILE A 43 -20.03 -34.44 -13.15
C ILE A 43 -19.39 -33.53 -14.21
N ARG A 44 -18.07 -33.33 -14.16
CA ARG A 44 -17.39 -32.53 -15.20
C ARG A 44 -17.47 -33.18 -16.57
N MET A 45 -17.34 -34.50 -16.66
CA MET A 45 -17.45 -35.25 -17.91
C MET A 45 -18.88 -35.21 -18.46
N LEU A 46 -19.89 -35.37 -17.60
CA LEU A 46 -21.31 -35.32 -17.97
C LEU A 46 -21.66 -34.02 -18.71
N TYR A 47 -21.13 -32.88 -18.24
CA TYR A 47 -21.34 -31.58 -18.87
C TYR A 47 -20.27 -31.20 -19.91
N GLY A 48 -19.39 -32.13 -20.32
CA GLY A 48 -18.35 -31.89 -21.33
C GLY A 48 -17.32 -30.81 -20.92
N LYS A 49 -17.05 -30.68 -19.63
CA LYS A 49 -16.32 -29.55 -19.00
C LYS A 49 -15.13 -30.01 -18.15
N ASP A 50 -14.54 -31.17 -18.46
CA ASP A 50 -13.33 -31.69 -17.79
C ASP A 50 -12.03 -31.08 -18.36
N ASP A 51 -12.11 -29.90 -18.97
CA ASP A 51 -10.99 -29.16 -19.50
C ASP A 51 -10.64 -27.92 -18.64
N ARG A 52 -9.45 -27.35 -18.89
CA ARG A 52 -8.96 -26.11 -18.26
C ARG A 52 -9.11 -26.12 -16.74
N VAL A 53 -9.92 -25.24 -16.17
CA VAL A 53 -10.11 -25.15 -14.71
C VAL A 53 -11.08 -26.25 -14.28
N GLN A 54 -10.56 -27.21 -13.54
CA GLN A 54 -11.32 -28.36 -13.04
C GLN A 54 -11.81 -28.16 -11.60
N ALA A 55 -11.09 -27.41 -10.78
CA ALA A 55 -11.48 -27.12 -9.41
C ALA A 55 -10.94 -25.77 -8.90
N HIS A 56 -11.60 -25.25 -7.88
CA HIS A 56 -11.20 -24.10 -7.09
C HIS A 56 -10.79 -24.55 -5.69
N LEU A 57 -9.70 -23.97 -5.18
CA LEU A 57 -9.10 -24.37 -3.92
C LEU A 57 -9.15 -23.20 -2.95
N LEU A 58 -9.75 -23.42 -1.78
CA LEU A 58 -9.68 -22.49 -0.65
C LEU A 58 -8.88 -23.15 0.46
N ILE A 59 -7.82 -22.49 0.91
CA ILE A 59 -7.07 -22.91 2.10
C ILE A 59 -7.45 -21.96 3.21
N GLN A 60 -8.10 -22.47 4.26
CA GLN A 60 -8.46 -21.73 5.46
C GLN A 60 -7.53 -22.16 6.59
N SER A 61 -6.76 -21.24 7.16
CA SER A 61 -5.76 -21.54 8.20
C SER A 61 -6.06 -20.77 9.46
N PHE A 62 -6.00 -21.43 10.62
CA PHE A 62 -6.22 -20.85 11.94
C PHE A 62 -4.89 -20.69 12.68
N ARG A 63 -4.78 -19.85 13.73
CA ARG A 63 -3.51 -19.82 14.49
C ARG A 63 -3.40 -21.07 15.37
N PRO A 64 -2.15 -21.49 15.71
CA PRO A 64 -1.93 -22.57 16.67
C PRO A 64 -2.71 -22.34 17.97
N GLY A 65 -3.38 -23.38 18.47
CA GLY A 65 -4.11 -23.35 19.74
C GLY A 65 -5.46 -22.63 19.74
N GLU A 66 -5.91 -22.04 18.62
CA GLU A 66 -7.20 -21.31 18.56
C GLU A 66 -8.41 -22.21 18.35
N ILE A 67 -8.24 -23.41 17.81
CA ILE A 67 -9.34 -24.26 17.35
C ILE A 67 -8.94 -25.72 17.40
N THR A 68 -9.92 -26.62 17.48
CA THR A 68 -9.70 -28.08 17.29
C THR A 68 -9.88 -28.46 15.82
N ALA A 69 -9.44 -29.67 15.45
CA ALA A 69 -9.59 -30.15 14.07
C ALA A 69 -11.07 -30.27 13.68
N GLU A 70 -11.91 -30.77 14.57
CA GLU A 70 -13.35 -30.99 14.37
C GLU A 70 -14.04 -29.65 14.13
N LYS A 71 -13.74 -28.67 14.98
CA LYS A 71 -14.33 -27.34 14.85
C LYS A 71 -13.83 -26.64 13.60
N ALA A 72 -12.55 -26.76 13.26
CA ALA A 72 -12.01 -26.23 12.02
C ALA A 72 -12.72 -26.83 10.80
N ASN A 73 -12.93 -28.14 10.77
CA ASN A 73 -13.65 -28.82 9.70
C ASN A 73 -15.11 -28.32 9.59
N GLN A 74 -15.82 -28.21 10.72
CA GLN A 74 -17.19 -27.70 10.79
C GLN A 74 -17.29 -26.28 10.21
N LEU A 75 -16.39 -25.38 10.63
CA LEU A 75 -16.36 -24.00 10.10
C LEU A 75 -15.98 -23.97 8.61
N GLY A 76 -15.08 -24.86 8.19
CA GLY A 76 -14.73 -25.04 6.78
C GLY A 76 -15.95 -25.47 5.95
N ALA A 77 -16.81 -26.34 6.48
CA ALA A 77 -18.04 -26.78 5.84
C ALA A 77 -19.09 -25.67 5.75
N GLU A 78 -19.29 -24.91 6.83
CA GLU A 78 -20.17 -23.73 6.82
C GLU A 78 -19.69 -22.70 5.78
N TYR A 79 -18.39 -22.42 5.78
CA TYR A 79 -17.76 -21.50 4.84
C TYR A 79 -17.90 -21.94 3.39
N ALA A 80 -17.63 -23.22 3.12
CA ALA A 80 -17.76 -23.82 1.80
C ALA A 80 -19.20 -23.75 1.26
N LYS A 81 -20.21 -24.04 2.10
CA LYS A 81 -21.63 -23.95 1.73
C LYS A 81 -22.06 -22.52 1.38
N LYS A 82 -21.57 -21.50 2.11
CA LYS A 82 -21.86 -20.09 1.78
C LYS A 82 -21.19 -19.65 0.47
N ILE A 83 -20.03 -20.22 0.13
CA ILE A 83 -19.28 -19.86 -1.08
C ILE A 83 -19.85 -20.51 -2.35
N ALA A 84 -20.14 -21.82 -2.30
CA ALA A 84 -20.50 -22.61 -3.49
C ALA A 84 -21.54 -23.70 -3.15
N PRO A 85 -22.76 -23.33 -2.74
CA PRO A 85 -23.76 -24.29 -2.22
C PRO A 85 -24.13 -25.41 -3.20
N ASP A 86 -24.17 -25.09 -4.50
CA ASP A 86 -24.64 -25.99 -5.56
C ASP A 86 -23.49 -26.73 -6.29
N HIS A 87 -22.32 -26.79 -5.66
CA HIS A 87 -21.15 -27.47 -6.17
C HIS A 87 -20.79 -28.65 -5.27
N GLN A 88 -20.07 -29.62 -5.83
CA GLN A 88 -19.45 -30.68 -5.04
C GLN A 88 -18.22 -30.11 -4.34
N ILE A 89 -18.08 -30.38 -3.05
CA ILE A 89 -16.98 -29.86 -2.24
C ILE A 89 -16.40 -30.96 -1.37
N ALA A 90 -15.07 -31.10 -1.41
CA ALA A 90 -14.33 -31.97 -0.50
C ALA A 90 -13.44 -31.13 0.42
N ILE A 91 -13.52 -31.39 1.72
CA ILE A 91 -12.83 -30.63 2.76
C ILE A 91 -11.90 -31.59 3.49
N TYR A 92 -10.63 -31.23 3.56
CA TYR A 92 -9.58 -31.99 4.21
C TYR A 92 -8.91 -31.13 5.28
N THR A 93 -9.13 -31.46 6.55
CA THR A 93 -8.52 -30.74 7.67
C THR A 93 -7.17 -31.35 8.01
N HIS A 94 -6.13 -30.54 7.94
CA HIS A 94 -4.74 -30.92 8.22
C HIS A 94 -4.33 -30.43 9.61
N THR A 95 -3.66 -31.32 10.34
CA THR A 95 -3.02 -31.06 11.64
C THR A 95 -1.51 -31.35 11.60
N ASP A 96 -0.96 -31.55 10.40
CA ASP A 96 0.42 -31.99 10.13
C ASP A 96 1.49 -30.90 10.37
N LYS A 97 1.07 -29.70 10.79
CA LYS A 97 1.92 -28.53 11.04
C LYS A 97 1.52 -27.91 12.38
N ASP A 98 2.30 -26.92 12.81
CA ASP A 98 2.03 -26.13 14.03
C ASP A 98 0.61 -25.52 14.06
N HIS A 99 -0.05 -25.37 12.91
CA HIS A 99 -1.38 -24.81 12.80
C HIS A 99 -2.35 -25.68 11.99
N ILE A 100 -3.61 -25.66 12.42
CA ILE A 100 -4.71 -26.36 11.76
C ILE A 100 -5.17 -25.57 10.54
N HIS A 101 -5.38 -26.28 9.44
CA HIS A 101 -5.88 -25.68 8.22
C HIS A 101 -6.75 -26.63 7.40
N ASN A 102 -7.76 -26.09 6.73
CA ASN A 102 -8.62 -26.81 5.81
C ASN A 102 -8.14 -26.62 4.38
N HIS A 103 -8.05 -27.71 3.61
CA HIS A 103 -8.02 -27.68 2.15
C HIS A 103 -9.43 -27.96 1.64
N ILE A 104 -10.06 -26.96 1.06
CA ILE A 104 -11.41 -27.02 0.51
C ILE A 104 -11.29 -27.07 -1.01
N VAL A 105 -11.71 -28.18 -1.61
CA VAL A 105 -11.68 -28.43 -3.05
C VAL A 105 -13.11 -28.34 -3.58
N ILE A 106 -13.39 -27.32 -4.37
CA ILE A 106 -14.70 -27.05 -4.97
C ILE A 106 -14.67 -27.47 -6.44
N ASN A 107 -15.57 -28.33 -6.87
CA ASN A 107 -15.68 -28.73 -8.26
C ASN A 107 -16.04 -27.53 -9.14
N SER A 108 -15.39 -27.40 -10.30
CA SER A 108 -15.61 -26.23 -11.18
C SER A 108 -16.99 -26.15 -11.79
N VAL A 109 -17.78 -27.23 -11.78
CA VAL A 109 -19.07 -27.34 -12.46
C VAL A 109 -20.19 -27.44 -11.43
N ASN A 110 -21.24 -26.64 -11.62
CA ASN A 110 -22.46 -26.66 -10.84
C ASN A 110 -23.23 -27.96 -11.12
N LEU A 111 -23.78 -28.58 -10.06
CA LEU A 111 -24.39 -29.90 -10.10
C LEU A 111 -25.59 -30.02 -11.02
N GLU A 112 -26.42 -28.97 -11.09
CA GLU A 112 -27.69 -29.02 -11.81
C GLU A 112 -27.60 -28.33 -13.17
N THR A 113 -26.99 -27.14 -13.19
CA THR A 113 -26.96 -26.28 -14.38
C THR A 113 -25.77 -26.56 -15.29
N GLY A 114 -24.77 -27.29 -14.79
CA GLY A 114 -23.50 -27.49 -15.50
C GLY A 114 -22.68 -26.21 -15.69
N LYS A 115 -23.09 -25.06 -15.15
CA LYS A 115 -22.36 -23.79 -15.29
C LYS A 115 -21.04 -23.84 -14.51
N LYS A 116 -20.02 -23.14 -15.02
CA LYS A 116 -18.70 -23.05 -14.35
C LYS A 116 -18.76 -22.08 -13.16
N PHE A 117 -18.10 -22.44 -12.07
CA PHE A 117 -17.97 -21.60 -10.87
C PHE A 117 -17.20 -20.31 -11.18
N GLN A 118 -17.77 -19.16 -10.82
CA GLN A 118 -17.23 -17.85 -11.14
C GLN A 118 -16.41 -17.29 -9.96
N ALA A 119 -15.16 -17.74 -9.84
CA ALA A 119 -14.21 -17.27 -8.82
C ALA A 119 -13.12 -16.37 -9.42
N HIS A 120 -13.50 -15.19 -9.92
CA HIS A 120 -12.56 -14.28 -10.56
C HIS A 120 -12.55 -12.89 -9.91
N GLY A 121 -11.38 -12.24 -9.98
CA GLY A 121 -11.20 -10.85 -9.60
C GLY A 121 -11.12 -10.57 -8.10
N GLN A 122 -10.91 -9.29 -7.79
CA GLN A 122 -10.78 -8.81 -6.40
C GLN A 122 -12.11 -8.92 -5.63
N ALA A 123 -13.25 -8.80 -6.31
CA ALA A 123 -14.57 -8.92 -5.70
C ALA A 123 -14.79 -10.29 -5.06
N PHE A 124 -14.44 -11.38 -5.76
CA PHE A 124 -14.55 -12.73 -5.20
C PHE A 124 -13.58 -12.94 -4.02
N LEU A 125 -12.35 -12.42 -4.12
CA LEU A 125 -11.40 -12.48 -3.01
C LEU A 125 -11.92 -11.76 -1.77
N ASN A 126 -12.49 -10.56 -1.94
CA ASN A 126 -13.09 -9.81 -0.84
C ASN A 126 -14.26 -10.59 -0.23
N LYS A 127 -15.15 -11.15 -1.06
CA LYS A 127 -16.25 -12.01 -0.60
C LYS A 127 -15.75 -13.19 0.23
N CYS A 128 -14.66 -13.84 -0.17
CA CYS A 128 -14.03 -14.92 0.59
C CYS A 128 -13.57 -14.44 1.98
N TYR A 129 -12.96 -13.27 2.06
CA TYR A 129 -12.53 -12.69 3.33
C TYR A 129 -13.72 -12.27 4.20
N ASP A 130 -14.74 -11.64 3.62
CA ASP A 130 -15.97 -11.23 4.31
C ASP A 130 -16.67 -12.42 4.96
N LEU A 131 -16.92 -13.48 4.19
CA LEU A 131 -17.58 -14.67 4.69
C LEU A 131 -16.75 -15.42 5.73
N ASN A 132 -15.42 -15.45 5.58
CA ASN A 132 -14.56 -16.05 6.59
C ASN A 132 -14.59 -15.26 7.90
N ASP A 133 -14.52 -13.92 7.82
CA ASP A 133 -14.55 -13.05 9.00
C ASP A 133 -15.91 -13.13 9.71
N GLU A 134 -17.02 -13.13 8.96
CA GLU A 134 -18.37 -13.33 9.48
C GLU A 134 -18.49 -14.64 10.27
N ILE A 135 -18.01 -15.75 9.71
CA ILE A 135 -18.03 -17.06 10.38
C ILE A 135 -17.12 -17.05 11.60
N CYS A 136 -15.93 -16.45 11.52
CA CYS A 136 -15.05 -16.36 12.69
C CYS A 136 -15.73 -15.58 13.83
N LEU A 137 -16.32 -14.42 13.54
CA LEU A 137 -17.02 -13.60 14.53
C LEU A 137 -18.21 -14.34 15.15
N ALA A 138 -19.02 -15.02 14.33
CA ALA A 138 -20.18 -15.79 14.81
C ALA A 138 -19.79 -16.91 15.79
N HIS A 139 -18.55 -17.42 15.70
CA HIS A 139 -18.02 -18.46 16.58
C HIS A 139 -17.00 -17.93 17.59
N ASN A 140 -17.01 -16.62 17.88
CA ASN A 140 -16.12 -15.95 18.84
C ASN A 140 -14.61 -16.12 18.57
N LEU A 141 -14.24 -16.27 17.30
CA LEU A 141 -12.84 -16.36 16.87
C LEU A 141 -12.31 -14.99 16.42
N PRO A 142 -11.04 -14.68 16.72
CA PRO A 142 -10.44 -13.40 16.34
C PRO A 142 -10.24 -13.30 14.83
N ILE A 143 -10.66 -12.18 14.24
CA ILE A 143 -10.49 -11.86 12.81
C ILE A 143 -9.18 -11.13 12.53
N THR A 144 -8.74 -11.16 11.27
CA THR A 144 -7.51 -10.46 10.84
C THR A 144 -7.81 -8.99 10.53
N GLU A 145 -6.99 -8.07 11.03
CA GLU A 145 -7.07 -6.66 10.61
C GLU A 145 -6.79 -6.51 9.11
N ARG A 146 -7.73 -5.88 8.41
CA ARG A 146 -7.63 -5.63 6.97
C ARG A 146 -6.86 -4.35 6.72
N GLY A 147 -5.78 -4.45 5.93
CA GLY A 147 -5.03 -3.28 5.49
C GLY A 147 -3.59 -3.57 5.13
N LYS A 148 -2.93 -2.60 4.49
CA LYS A 148 -1.47 -2.62 4.36
C LYS A 148 -0.88 -2.35 5.73
N LYS A 149 -0.19 -3.34 6.29
CA LYS A 149 0.58 -3.15 7.52
C LYS A 149 1.66 -2.06 7.32
N PRO A 150 1.89 -1.20 8.34
CA PRO A 150 2.98 -0.22 8.33
C PRO A 150 4.31 -0.88 7.96
N GLU A 151 4.57 -2.04 8.56
CA GLU A 151 5.68 -2.92 8.25
C GLU A 151 5.18 -4.28 7.72
N LYS A 152 5.81 -4.78 6.64
CA LYS A 152 5.51 -6.10 6.07
C LYS A 152 6.72 -7.01 6.24
N ARG A 153 6.54 -8.11 6.97
CA ARG A 153 7.55 -9.17 7.13
C ARG A 153 7.12 -10.46 6.43
N THR A 154 8.08 -11.21 5.91
CA THR A 154 7.84 -12.57 5.39
C THR A 154 7.92 -13.59 6.52
N MET A 155 7.32 -14.78 6.33
CA MET A 155 7.41 -15.86 7.34
C MET A 155 8.85 -16.26 7.65
N SER A 156 9.73 -16.28 6.64
CA SER A 156 11.16 -16.56 6.85
C SER A 156 11.82 -15.51 7.74
N GLU A 157 11.42 -14.23 7.64
CA GLU A 157 11.97 -13.16 8.48
C GLU A 157 11.50 -13.27 9.93
N ILE A 158 10.24 -13.69 10.13
CA ILE A 158 9.70 -13.93 11.47
C ILE A 158 10.47 -15.07 12.13
N LYS A 159 10.65 -16.19 11.43
CA LYS A 159 11.40 -17.35 11.93
C LYS A 159 12.86 -17.04 12.23
N LEU A 160 13.53 -16.25 11.37
CA LEU A 160 14.90 -15.81 11.64
C LEU A 160 14.98 -14.96 12.91
N LYS A 161 14.02 -14.05 13.09
CA LYS A 161 13.96 -13.22 14.30
C LYS A 161 13.71 -14.04 15.57
N GLU A 162 12.81 -15.03 15.51
CA GLU A 162 12.56 -15.96 16.61
C GLU A 162 13.82 -16.77 16.99
N LYS A 163 14.68 -17.06 16.00
CA LYS A 163 15.97 -17.71 16.19
C LYS A 163 17.11 -16.75 16.56
N ASN A 164 16.82 -15.47 16.81
CA ASN A 164 17.80 -14.40 17.01
C ASN A 164 18.83 -14.24 15.87
N GLU A 165 18.47 -14.67 14.66
CA GLU A 165 19.30 -14.50 13.47
C GLU A 165 19.06 -13.14 12.79
N PRO A 166 20.11 -12.50 12.23
CA PRO A 166 20.00 -11.17 11.67
C PRO A 166 19.17 -11.14 10.37
N VAL A 167 18.06 -10.41 10.41
CA VAL A 167 17.21 -10.15 9.24
C VAL A 167 17.78 -8.96 8.45
N TRP A 168 18.45 -9.22 7.33
CA TRP A 168 19.09 -8.16 6.53
C TRP A 168 18.15 -7.04 6.04
N LYS A 169 16.84 -7.31 5.93
CA LYS A 169 15.87 -6.26 5.58
C LYS A 169 15.61 -5.27 6.72
N ASP A 170 15.83 -5.68 7.96
CA ASP A 170 15.74 -4.78 9.11
C ASP A 170 16.85 -3.74 9.07
N GLU A 171 18.04 -4.07 8.56
CA GLU A 171 19.10 -3.07 8.31
C GLU A 171 18.59 -1.94 7.40
N ILE A 172 17.84 -2.29 6.35
CA ILE A 172 17.26 -1.30 5.43
C ILE A 172 16.17 -0.48 6.11
N ARG A 173 15.27 -1.12 6.89
CA ARG A 173 14.21 -0.41 7.62
C ARG A 173 14.81 0.59 8.62
N ILE A 174 15.78 0.14 9.41
CA ILE A 174 16.47 0.97 10.41
C ILE A 174 17.14 2.18 9.74
N ALA A 175 17.84 1.97 8.63
CA ALA A 175 18.51 3.06 7.92
C ALA A 175 17.53 4.07 7.32
N ILE A 176 16.38 3.61 6.79
CA ILE A 176 15.31 4.50 6.32
C ILE A 176 14.73 5.28 7.50
N ASP A 177 14.43 4.63 8.62
CA ASP A 177 13.85 5.28 9.81
C ASP A 177 14.82 6.32 10.38
N GLN A 178 16.12 6.02 10.44
CA GLN A 178 17.16 6.97 10.86
C GLN A 178 17.23 8.17 9.91
N THR A 179 17.23 7.92 8.60
CA THR A 179 17.27 8.97 7.59
C THR A 179 16.02 9.87 7.66
N MET A 180 14.85 9.27 7.87
CA MET A 180 13.58 9.97 7.98
C MET A 180 13.42 10.68 9.33
N LYS A 181 14.07 10.25 10.41
CA LYS A 181 14.13 10.99 11.68
C LYS A 181 14.93 12.29 11.56
N ASN A 182 15.90 12.34 10.65
CA ASN A 182 16.67 13.56 10.43
C ASN A 182 15.81 14.63 9.73
N LYS A 183 15.45 15.68 10.49
CA LYS A 183 14.66 16.82 10.00
C LYS A 183 15.33 17.60 8.86
N LYS A 184 16.64 17.44 8.66
CA LYS A 184 17.36 18.08 7.55
C LYS A 184 17.10 17.40 6.21
N THR A 185 16.67 16.15 6.20
CA THR A 185 16.30 15.41 4.99
C THR A 185 14.93 15.87 4.50
N ARG A 186 14.94 16.68 3.45
CA ARG A 186 13.73 17.30 2.87
C ARG A 186 13.54 16.97 1.40
N THR A 187 14.62 16.66 0.68
CA THR A 187 14.56 16.30 -0.74
C THR A 187 14.90 14.84 -0.98
N TYR A 188 14.49 14.32 -2.15
CA TYR A 188 14.83 12.98 -2.58
C TYR A 188 16.35 12.75 -2.66
N ASP A 189 17.12 13.73 -3.15
CA ASP A 189 18.57 13.60 -3.26
C ASP A 189 19.25 13.55 -1.89
N GLN A 190 18.80 14.36 -0.93
CA GLN A 190 19.28 14.32 0.46
C GLN A 190 18.98 12.96 1.10
N PHE A 191 17.80 12.41 0.83
CA PHE A 191 17.39 11.08 1.29
C PHE A 191 18.31 10.00 0.70
N CYS A 192 18.52 10.01 -0.61
CA CYS A 192 19.41 9.06 -1.28
C CYS A 192 20.86 9.15 -0.79
N ASN A 193 21.38 10.37 -0.60
CA ASN A 193 22.73 10.59 -0.11
C ASN A 193 22.90 10.09 1.33
N SER A 194 21.91 10.33 2.19
CA SER A 194 21.92 9.84 3.58
C SER A 194 21.81 8.32 3.66
N LEU A 195 21.04 7.68 2.78
CA LEU A 195 21.02 6.21 2.71
C LEU A 195 22.34 5.65 2.18
N LYS A 196 22.99 6.36 1.24
CA LYS A 196 24.27 5.95 0.67
C LYS A 196 25.37 5.93 1.72
N THR A 197 25.39 6.89 2.66
CA THR A 197 26.35 6.88 3.78
C THR A 197 26.09 5.73 4.76
N LEU A 198 24.85 5.27 4.86
CA LEU A 198 24.45 4.07 5.63
C LEU A 198 24.64 2.75 4.85
N GLY A 199 25.32 2.78 3.69
CA GLY A 199 25.61 1.58 2.91
C GLY A 199 24.44 1.05 2.08
N ILE A 200 23.46 1.91 1.77
CA ILE A 200 22.25 1.55 1.01
C ILE A 200 22.10 2.45 -0.22
N HIS A 201 22.00 1.86 -1.39
CA HIS A 201 21.62 2.59 -2.59
C HIS A 201 20.10 2.60 -2.78
N CYS A 202 19.54 3.79 -2.98
CA CYS A 202 18.12 3.97 -3.31
C CYS A 202 17.98 4.29 -4.80
N PHE A 203 17.22 3.46 -5.52
CA PHE A 203 16.91 3.66 -6.93
C PHE A 203 15.42 3.94 -7.12
N ASN A 204 15.11 5.02 -7.84
CA ASN A 204 13.75 5.32 -8.26
C ASN A 204 13.41 4.59 -9.56
N ARG A 205 12.52 3.59 -9.49
CA ARG A 205 12.12 2.79 -10.66
C ARG A 205 10.59 2.65 -10.74
N GLY A 206 9.98 3.37 -11.68
CA GLY A 206 8.54 3.32 -11.91
C GLY A 206 7.73 3.62 -10.64
N LYS A 207 6.86 2.69 -10.25
CA LYS A 207 5.96 2.85 -9.08
C LYS A 207 6.67 2.66 -7.71
N ASN A 208 7.85 2.06 -7.65
CA ASN A 208 8.49 1.70 -6.37
C ASN A 208 9.93 2.23 -6.27
N PHE A 209 10.41 2.41 -5.04
CA PHE A 209 11.84 2.50 -4.78
C PHE A 209 12.43 1.10 -4.70
N THR A 210 13.68 0.96 -5.13
CA THR A 210 14.49 -0.25 -4.91
C THR A 210 15.66 0.12 -4.01
N TYR A 211 15.73 -0.53 -2.86
CA TYR A 211 16.82 -0.39 -1.90
C TYR A 211 17.80 -1.54 -2.10
N GLU A 212 19.07 -1.22 -2.28
CA GLU A 212 20.17 -2.17 -2.40
C GLU A 212 21.12 -2.03 -1.22
N LEU A 213 21.30 -3.11 -0.47
CA LEU A 213 22.28 -3.21 0.60
C LEU A 213 23.63 -3.60 -0.01
N ILE A 214 24.60 -2.67 0.02
CA ILE A 214 25.83 -2.77 -0.77
C ILE A 214 26.68 -3.97 -0.36
N HIS A 215 26.89 -4.17 0.95
CA HIS A 215 27.78 -5.22 1.47
C HIS A 215 27.27 -6.64 1.19
N LYS A 216 25.95 -6.86 1.23
CA LYS A 216 25.30 -8.16 0.97
C LYS A 216 24.88 -8.34 -0.49
N LYS A 217 25.01 -7.30 -1.34
CA LYS A 217 24.50 -7.27 -2.73
C LYS A 217 23.02 -7.69 -2.84
N LYS A 218 22.20 -7.39 -1.83
CA LYS A 218 20.79 -7.77 -1.77
C LYS A 218 19.90 -6.58 -2.08
N LYS A 219 18.84 -6.82 -2.88
CA LYS A 219 17.89 -5.80 -3.33
C LYS A 219 16.48 -6.08 -2.83
N VAL A 220 15.76 -5.04 -2.46
CA VAL A 220 14.35 -5.12 -2.08
C VAL A 220 13.57 -3.92 -2.62
N ARG A 221 12.33 -4.16 -3.07
CA ARG A 221 11.41 -3.09 -3.46
C ARG A 221 10.70 -2.53 -2.24
N SER A 222 10.42 -1.24 -2.22
CA SER A 222 9.75 -0.54 -1.12
C SER A 222 8.45 -1.19 -0.66
N ASN A 223 7.57 -1.60 -1.60
CA ASN A 223 6.30 -2.28 -1.29
C ASN A 223 6.44 -3.65 -0.58
N ARG A 224 7.65 -4.22 -0.52
CA ARG A 224 7.95 -5.46 0.21
C ARG A 224 8.37 -5.19 1.66
N LEU A 225 8.70 -3.95 2.01
CA LEU A 225 9.13 -3.57 3.37
C LEU A 225 7.96 -3.16 4.27
N GLY A 226 6.92 -2.56 3.69
CA GLY A 226 5.73 -2.08 4.42
C GLY A 226 5.20 -0.78 3.82
N LYS A 227 4.01 -0.35 4.26
CA LYS A 227 3.36 0.89 3.79
C LYS A 227 4.24 2.12 4.05
N ASP A 228 4.87 2.19 5.23
CA ASP A 228 5.65 3.37 5.64
C ASP A 228 6.92 3.58 4.82
N TYR A 229 7.38 2.49 4.19
CA TYR A 229 8.57 2.46 3.35
C TYR A 229 8.24 2.62 1.86
N GLU A 230 6.96 2.72 1.47
CA GLU A 230 6.52 2.90 0.08
C GLU A 230 6.99 4.25 -0.48
N LYS A 231 7.20 4.28 -1.80
CA LYS A 231 7.72 5.46 -2.51
C LYS A 231 6.82 6.68 -2.28
N GLU A 232 5.51 6.51 -2.42
CA GLU A 232 4.52 7.58 -2.24
C GLU A 232 4.56 8.13 -0.81
N THR A 233 4.61 7.26 0.20
CA THR A 233 4.67 7.67 1.62
C THR A 233 5.93 8.47 1.94
N ILE A 234 7.10 7.99 1.51
CA ILE A 234 8.37 8.69 1.73
C ILE A 234 8.37 10.04 0.99
N LEU A 235 7.95 10.07 -0.27
CA LEU A 235 7.93 11.32 -1.05
C LEU A 235 6.93 12.34 -0.50
N HIS A 236 5.75 11.92 -0.05
CA HIS A 236 4.77 12.81 0.57
C HIS A 236 5.31 13.47 1.85
N GLU A 237 6.00 12.70 2.70
CA GLU A 237 6.59 13.24 3.91
C GLU A 237 7.76 14.19 3.61
N LEU A 238 8.58 13.90 2.59
CA LEU A 238 9.64 14.80 2.13
C LEU A 238 9.09 16.11 1.55
N ASP A 239 8.10 16.04 0.64
CA ASP A 239 7.43 17.20 0.05
C ASP A 239 6.76 18.07 1.14
N ARG A 240 6.10 17.45 2.12
CA ARG A 240 5.55 18.16 3.28
C ARG A 240 6.63 18.95 4.03
N ARG A 241 7.78 18.33 4.32
CA ARG A 241 8.89 18.99 5.02
C ARG A 241 9.50 20.13 4.23
N GLU A 242 9.65 19.95 2.92
CA GLU A 242 10.16 20.97 2.01
C GLU A 242 9.24 22.19 1.98
N ARG A 243 7.92 21.98 1.85
CA ARG A 243 6.92 23.07 1.89
C ARG A 243 6.95 23.82 3.21
N THR A 244 6.98 23.12 4.35
CA THR A 244 7.05 23.76 5.67
C THR A 244 8.32 24.61 5.81
N TYR A 245 9.47 24.09 5.37
CA TYR A 245 10.73 24.83 5.41
C TYR A 245 10.71 26.08 4.52
N ASN A 246 10.20 25.96 3.28
CA ASN A 246 10.11 27.09 2.35
C ASN A 246 9.16 28.17 2.87
N GLN A 247 8.06 27.78 3.51
CA GLN A 247 7.13 28.72 4.14
C GLN A 247 7.78 29.46 5.32
N GLN A 248 8.50 28.76 6.20
CA GLN A 248 9.25 29.36 7.30
C GLN A 248 10.29 30.35 6.79
N ARG A 249 11.11 29.94 5.81
CA ARG A 249 12.14 30.80 5.20
C ARG A 249 11.55 32.06 4.57
N THR A 250 10.42 31.92 3.87
CA THR A 250 9.74 33.07 3.25
C THR A 250 9.20 34.04 4.30
N ASN A 251 8.63 33.52 5.39
CA ASN A 251 8.15 34.34 6.50
C ASN A 251 9.28 35.07 7.21
N GLU A 252 10.43 34.42 7.43
CA GLU A 252 11.63 35.04 8.00
C GLU A 252 12.16 36.15 7.10
N LEU A 253 12.30 35.91 5.79
CA LEU A 253 12.71 36.94 4.82
C LEU A 253 11.74 38.13 4.81
N ARG A 254 10.43 37.88 4.94
CA ARG A 254 9.43 38.96 5.03
C ARG A 254 9.61 39.79 6.30
N ARG A 255 9.86 39.15 7.45
CA ARG A 255 10.12 39.84 8.72
C ARG A 255 11.40 40.66 8.67
N ALA A 256 12.49 40.10 8.14
CA ALA A 256 13.76 40.79 7.98
C ALA A 256 13.61 42.03 7.06
N ARG A 257 12.90 41.90 5.94
CA ARG A 257 12.61 43.03 5.04
C ARG A 257 11.76 44.11 5.71
N ALA A 258 10.80 43.75 6.55
CA ALA A 258 9.99 44.71 7.30
C ALA A 258 10.84 45.47 8.33
N SER A 259 11.70 44.77 9.08
CA SER A 259 12.61 45.38 10.04
C SER A 259 13.60 46.33 9.37
N ILE A 260 14.21 45.95 8.23
CA ILE A 260 15.10 46.84 7.47
C ILE A 260 14.37 48.11 7.02
N ARG A 261 13.10 47.98 6.59
CA ARG A 261 12.28 49.13 6.18
C ARG A 261 12.01 50.07 7.35
N GLU A 262 11.65 49.52 8.50
CA GLU A 262 11.40 50.28 9.73
C GLU A 262 12.63 51.05 10.20
N THR A 263 13.79 50.40 10.27
CA THR A 263 15.06 51.06 10.60
C THR A 263 15.42 52.15 9.58
N ALA A 264 15.20 51.91 8.28
CA ALA A 264 15.44 52.93 7.25
C ALA A 264 14.51 54.15 7.37
N GLU A 265 13.26 53.94 7.79
CA GLU A 265 12.31 55.03 8.08
C GLU A 265 12.71 55.82 9.32
N GLU A 266 13.21 55.15 10.37
CA GLU A 266 13.69 55.78 11.60
C GLU A 266 14.93 56.65 11.33
N VAL A 267 15.93 56.14 10.62
CA VAL A 267 17.11 56.91 10.20
C VAL A 267 16.73 58.13 9.36
N ARG A 268 15.74 58.01 8.46
CA ARG A 268 15.24 59.15 7.68
C ARG A 268 14.57 60.21 8.55
N ARG A 269 13.88 59.82 9.62
CA ARG A 269 13.26 60.76 10.57
C ARG A 269 14.34 61.49 11.37
N GLU A 270 15.35 60.79 11.88
CA GLU A 270 16.47 61.38 12.62
C GLU A 270 17.27 62.38 11.76
N GLN A 271 17.56 62.02 10.50
CA GLN A 271 18.23 62.94 9.57
C GLN A 271 17.42 64.22 9.31
N ARG A 272 16.08 64.12 9.22
CA ARG A 272 15.21 65.29 9.08
C ARG A 272 15.20 66.19 10.32
N THR A 273 15.40 65.64 11.51
CA THR A 273 15.47 66.42 12.75
C THR A 273 16.82 67.11 12.98
N LEU A 274 17.88 66.70 12.28
CA LEU A 274 19.26 67.20 12.45
C LEU A 274 19.67 68.27 11.42
N THR A 275 18.91 68.50 10.36
CA THR A 275 19.13 69.60 9.41
C THR A 275 18.25 70.81 9.76
N PRO A 276 18.82 71.98 10.11
CA PRO A 276 18.06 73.22 10.20
C PRO A 276 17.59 73.66 8.81
N GLU A 277 16.34 74.12 8.70
CA GLU A 277 15.77 74.70 7.48
C GLU A 277 16.70 75.80 6.91
N GLN A 278 17.19 75.61 5.68
CA GLN A 278 17.68 76.72 4.87
C GLN A 278 16.51 77.27 4.04
N PRO A 279 16.25 78.59 4.05
CA PRO A 279 15.09 79.17 3.37
C PRO A 279 15.21 79.06 1.84
N GLU A 280 14.08 78.76 1.20
CA GLU A 280 13.92 78.63 -0.25
C GLU A 280 14.39 79.89 -1.01
N ILE A 281 15.34 79.73 -1.93
CA ILE A 281 15.59 80.71 -2.99
C ILE A 281 14.64 80.40 -4.14
N ARG A 282 13.55 81.17 -4.26
CA ARG A 282 12.63 81.13 -5.41
C ARG A 282 13.34 81.64 -6.68
N PRO A 283 13.37 80.88 -7.79
CA PRO A 283 13.76 81.46 -9.07
C PRO A 283 12.62 82.34 -9.62
N ALA A 284 12.96 83.57 -9.97
CA ALA A 284 12.05 84.56 -10.53
C ALA A 284 11.54 84.13 -11.92
N ARG A 285 10.23 84.24 -12.12
CA ARG A 285 9.56 84.11 -13.43
C ARG A 285 10.11 85.15 -14.41
N ARG A 286 10.50 84.72 -15.61
CA ARG A 286 10.48 85.57 -16.80
C ARG A 286 9.52 84.98 -17.83
N ASN A 287 8.46 85.72 -18.10
CA ASN A 287 7.55 85.50 -19.20
C ASN A 287 8.25 85.88 -20.52
N HIS A 288 8.15 85.02 -21.52
CA HIS A 288 8.16 85.44 -22.91
C HIS A 288 7.11 84.63 -23.66
N GLU A 289 6.01 85.30 -24.02
CA GLU A 289 5.03 84.81 -24.98
C GLU A 289 5.66 84.85 -26.38
N GLN A 290 5.36 83.86 -27.22
CA GLN A 290 4.94 84.10 -28.61
C GLN A 290 4.46 82.82 -29.30
N HIS A 291 3.22 82.91 -29.80
CA HIS A 291 2.64 82.33 -31.03
C HIS A 291 2.74 80.80 -31.30
N VAL A 292 1.59 80.08 -31.29
CA VAL A 292 0.75 79.68 -32.47
C VAL A 292 1.50 78.70 -33.39
N GLU A 293 1.08 77.44 -33.59
CA GLU A 293 -0.13 77.05 -34.33
C GLU A 293 -0.47 75.55 -34.21
N ARG A 294 -1.65 75.21 -34.75
CA ARG A 294 -2.48 74.00 -34.70
C ARG A 294 -1.83 72.69 -35.18
N GLY A 295 -2.35 71.55 -34.70
CA GLY A 295 -2.16 70.24 -35.33
C GLY A 295 -2.82 69.04 -34.63
N THR A 296 -4.15 68.93 -34.78
CA THR A 296 -5.01 67.72 -34.85
C THR A 296 -4.60 66.36 -34.26
N ASP A 297 -5.52 65.83 -33.43
CA ASP A 297 -6.03 64.44 -33.32
C ASP A 297 -5.34 63.29 -34.08
N HIS A 298 -5.03 62.19 -33.37
CA HIS A 298 -5.83 60.96 -33.47
C HIS A 298 -5.49 59.90 -32.41
N GLN A 299 -6.54 59.39 -31.77
CA GLN A 299 -6.60 58.20 -30.93
C GLN A 299 -6.84 56.94 -31.79
N GLN A 300 -6.60 55.77 -31.17
CA GLN A 300 -7.18 54.43 -31.49
C GLN A 300 -6.60 53.71 -32.73
N GLU A 301 -6.35 52.41 -32.79
CA GLU A 301 -7.00 51.21 -32.21
C GLU A 301 -6.06 49.97 -32.36
N LEU A 302 -5.96 49.10 -31.35
CA LEU A 302 -6.40 47.69 -31.29
C LEU A 302 -5.72 46.60 -32.17
N SER A 303 -5.35 45.53 -31.46
CA SER A 303 -5.30 44.09 -31.80
C SER A 303 -4.36 43.54 -32.88
N LEU A 304 -3.39 42.73 -32.44
CA LEU A 304 -3.39 41.26 -32.58
C LEU A 304 -2.40 40.62 -31.59
#